data_AF-A0AAJ3KN03-F1
#
_entry.id   AF-A0AAJ3KN03-F1
#
_cell.length_a   1.000
_cell.length_b   1.000
_cell.length_c   1.000
_cell.angle_alpha   90.00
_cell.angle_beta   90.00
_cell.angle_gamma   90.00
#
_symmetry.space_group_name_H-M   'P 1'
#
loop_
_entity.id
_entity.type
_entity.pdbx_description
1 polymer ?
#
loop_
_entity_poly.entity_id
_entity_poly.type
_entity_poly.pdbx_seq_one_letter_code
_entity_poly.pdbx_strand_id
1 'polypeptide(L)'
;MKFVKADLKESQEDFHDIYVKQLQNSIRHIKESREMEERFMILEEMLRDERAAGRREGLQEGELNGQRAMLRSFLEDLGSIPPELEKKLFEESDATVLKNWLKIAATSKSIEEFIQKIQ
;
A
#
# COMPACT_ATOMS: atom_id res chain seq x y z
N MET A 1 -10.74 -27.41 -46.48
CA MET A 1 -10.83 -26.84 -45.11
C MET A 1 -9.60 -27.21 -44.28
N LYS A 2 -8.43 -26.63 -44.60
CA LYS A 2 -7.16 -26.86 -43.86
C LYS A 2 -6.82 -25.74 -42.85
N PHE A 3 -7.60 -24.66 -42.84
CA PHE A 3 -7.19 -23.39 -42.23
C PHE A 3 -7.55 -23.22 -40.75
N VAL A 4 -8.23 -24.21 -40.15
CA VAL A 4 -8.73 -24.12 -38.76
C VAL A 4 -7.78 -24.82 -37.76
N LYS A 5 -6.69 -25.44 -38.24
CA LYS A 5 -5.79 -26.27 -37.40
C LYS A 5 -4.29 -25.95 -37.53
N ALA A 6 -3.92 -24.84 -38.16
CA ALA A 6 -2.52 -24.44 -38.31
C ALA A 6 -2.02 -23.78 -37.01
N ASP A 7 -0.83 -24.14 -36.55
CA ASP A 7 -0.18 -23.52 -35.38
C ASP A 7 0.08 -22.01 -35.63
N LEU A 8 0.29 -21.23 -34.56
CA LEU A 8 0.42 -19.76 -34.63
C LEU A 8 1.46 -19.30 -35.68
N LYS A 9 2.51 -20.10 -35.90
CA LYS A 9 3.57 -19.86 -36.90
C LYS A 9 3.09 -20.06 -38.34
N GLU A 10 2.42 -21.17 -38.63
CA GLU A 10 1.88 -21.48 -39.97
C GLU A 10 0.77 -20.49 -40.35
N SER A 11 -0.03 -20.04 -39.38
CA SER A 11 -1.10 -19.07 -39.62
C SER A 11 -0.63 -17.66 -40.00
N GLN A 12 0.67 -17.37 -39.84
CA GLN A 12 1.30 -16.07 -40.16
C GLN A 12 2.17 -16.11 -41.42
N GLU A 13 2.23 -17.25 -42.13
CA GLU A 13 2.96 -17.33 -43.40
C GLU A 13 2.34 -16.43 -44.48
N ASP A 14 3.16 -16.02 -45.45
CA ASP A 14 2.69 -15.27 -46.60
C ASP A 14 2.01 -16.22 -47.59
N PHE A 15 0.68 -16.29 -47.52
CA PHE A 15 -0.14 -17.12 -48.42
C PHE A 15 -0.29 -16.52 -49.83
N HIS A 16 0.30 -15.36 -50.12
CA HIS A 16 0.22 -14.63 -51.39
C HIS A 16 -1.22 -14.29 -51.86
N ASP A 17 -2.22 -14.56 -51.03
CA ASP A 17 -3.63 -14.25 -51.24
C ASP A 17 -3.99 -12.93 -50.54
N ILE A 18 -4.53 -11.98 -51.31
CA ILE A 18 -4.86 -10.63 -50.85
C ILE A 18 -5.91 -10.66 -49.72
N TYR A 19 -6.89 -11.56 -49.80
CA TYR A 19 -7.94 -11.71 -48.80
C TYR A 19 -7.38 -12.34 -47.51
N VAL A 20 -6.53 -13.37 -47.63
CA VAL A 20 -5.87 -13.99 -46.47
C VAL A 20 -4.97 -12.99 -45.74
N LYS A 21 -4.24 -12.14 -46.48
CA LYS A 21 -3.42 -11.05 -45.89
C LYS A 21 -4.27 -10.05 -45.11
N GLN A 22 -5.40 -9.63 -45.66
CA GLN A 22 -6.32 -8.72 -44.98
C GLN A 22 -6.89 -9.33 -43.69
N LEU A 23 -7.23 -10.62 -43.72
CA LEU A 23 -7.71 -11.35 -42.55
C LEU A 23 -6.63 -11.49 -41.47
N GLN A 24 -5.39 -11.85 -41.84
CA GLN A 24 -4.25 -11.94 -40.91
C GLN A 24 -3.96 -10.59 -40.24
N ASN A 25 -3.98 -9.50 -41.00
CA ASN A 25 -3.79 -8.15 -40.45
C ASN A 25 -4.91 -7.76 -39.48
N SER A 26 -6.17 -8.08 -39.80
CA SER A 26 -7.31 -7.82 -38.92
C SER A 26 -7.21 -8.62 -37.61
N ILE A 27 -6.83 -9.91 -37.70
CA ILE A 27 -6.61 -10.76 -36.52
C ILE A 27 -5.46 -10.23 -35.67
N ARG A 28 -4.37 -9.76 -36.29
CA ARG A 28 -3.23 -9.15 -35.56
C ARG A 28 -3.68 -7.92 -34.78
N HIS A 29 -4.40 -7.00 -35.42
CA HIS A 29 -4.92 -5.81 -34.75
C HIS A 29 -5.90 -6.14 -33.61
N ILE A 30 -6.79 -7.13 -33.80
CA ILE A 30 -7.70 -7.58 -32.73
C ILE A 30 -6.91 -8.15 -31.54
N LYS A 31 -5.87 -8.96 -31.80
CA LYS A 31 -5.02 -9.51 -30.74
C LYS A 31 -4.24 -8.43 -30.01
N GLU A 32 -3.59 -7.52 -30.74
CA GLU A 32 -2.89 -6.37 -30.15
C GLU A 32 -3.83 -5.51 -29.30
N SER A 33 -5.05 -5.23 -29.79
CA SER A 33 -6.05 -4.49 -29.03
C SER A 33 -6.46 -5.20 -27.74
N ARG A 34 -6.66 -6.52 -27.78
CA ARG A 34 -7.05 -7.32 -26.62
C ARG A 34 -5.91 -7.51 -25.62
N GLU A 35 -4.69 -7.72 -26.08
CA GLU A 35 -3.50 -7.78 -25.22
C GLU A 35 -3.26 -6.43 -24.53
N MET A 36 -3.48 -5.32 -25.23
CA MET A 36 -3.40 -3.99 -24.64
C MET A 36 -4.53 -3.71 -23.66
N GLU A 37 -5.76 -4.16 -23.94
CA GLU A 37 -6.89 -4.11 -23.01
C GLU A 37 -6.58 -4.89 -21.74
N GLU A 38 -6.09 -6.13 -21.85
CA GLU A 38 -5.69 -6.95 -20.70
C GLU A 38 -4.57 -6.28 -19.88
N ARG A 39 -3.55 -5.74 -20.54
CA ARG A 39 -2.47 -4.99 -19.86
C ARG A 39 -3.01 -3.75 -19.13
N PHE A 40 -3.96 -3.03 -19.72
CA PHE A 40 -4.57 -1.87 -19.10
C PHE A 40 -5.43 -2.26 -17.88
N MET A 41 -6.20 -3.34 -17.99
CA MET A 41 -6.98 -3.89 -16.88
C MET A 41 -6.07 -4.28 -15.71
N ILE A 42 -4.99 -5.02 -15.98
CA ILE A 42 -4.00 -5.41 -14.95
C ILE A 42 -3.38 -4.16 -14.30
N LEU A 43 -2.98 -3.16 -15.10
CA LEU A 43 -2.43 -1.92 -14.57
C LEU A 43 -3.44 -1.17 -13.70
N GLU A 44 -4.71 -1.09 -14.11
CA GLU A 44 -5.75 -0.47 -13.31
C GLU A 44 -5.96 -1.18 -11.98
N GLU A 45 -5.95 -2.51 -11.98
CA GLU A 45 -6.04 -3.35 -10.78
C GLU A 45 -4.85 -3.08 -9.85
N MET A 46 -3.62 -3.11 -10.36
CA MET A 46 -2.42 -2.79 -9.60
C MET A 46 -2.48 -1.38 -8.98
N LEU A 47 -2.92 -0.38 -9.74
CA LEU A 47 -3.08 1.00 -9.23
C LEU A 47 -4.19 1.14 -8.18
N ARG A 48 -5.24 0.30 -8.24
CA ARG A 48 -6.27 0.25 -7.21
C ARG A 48 -5.72 -0.36 -5.92
N ASP A 49 -4.96 -1.44 -6.04
CA ASP A 49 -4.32 -2.12 -4.93
C ASP A 49 -3.27 -1.24 -4.26
N GLU A 50 -2.39 -0.58 -5.02
CA GLU A 50 -1.42 0.38 -4.50
C GLU A 50 -2.11 1.52 -3.73
N ARG A 51 -3.19 2.09 -4.28
CA ARG A 51 -3.97 3.11 -3.55
C ARG A 51 -4.61 2.57 -2.29
N ALA A 52 -5.10 1.32 -2.30
CA ALA A 52 -5.70 0.70 -1.12
C ALA A 52 -4.65 0.42 -0.04
N ALA A 53 -3.47 -0.07 -0.42
CA ALA A 53 -2.32 -0.26 0.46
C ALA A 53 -1.87 1.07 1.07
N GLY A 54 -1.66 2.10 0.24
CA GLY A 54 -1.25 3.43 0.73
C GLY A 54 -2.27 4.07 1.68
N ARG A 55 -3.58 3.88 1.45
CA ARG A 55 -4.61 4.33 2.40
C ARG A 55 -4.52 3.59 3.75
N ARG A 56 -4.23 2.29 3.72
CA ARG A 56 -4.11 1.47 4.94
C ARG A 56 -2.88 1.87 5.74
N GLU A 57 -1.74 2.01 5.07
CA GLU A 57 -0.49 2.46 5.67
C GLU A 57 -0.65 3.86 6.28
N GLY A 58 -1.22 4.81 5.52
CA GLY A 58 -1.46 6.16 6.02
C GLY A 58 -2.43 6.23 7.21
N LEU A 59 -3.45 5.36 7.26
CA LEU A 59 -4.34 5.27 8.41
C LEU A 59 -3.60 4.76 9.66
N GLN A 60 -2.78 3.71 9.50
CA GLN A 60 -2.02 3.12 10.59
C GLN A 60 -0.96 4.10 11.13
N GLU A 61 -0.23 4.76 10.24
CA GLU A 61 0.74 5.79 10.61
C GLU A 61 0.06 6.98 11.28
N GLY A 62 -1.09 7.42 10.76
CA GLY A 62 -1.89 8.49 11.34
C GLY A 62 -2.38 8.16 12.75
N GLU A 63 -2.79 6.91 13.00
CA GLU A 63 -3.19 6.45 14.33
C GLU A 63 -2.03 6.47 15.32
N LEU A 64 -0.86 5.95 14.93
CA LEU A 64 0.35 5.98 15.76
C LEU A 64 0.78 7.42 16.09
N ASN A 65 0.82 8.29 15.08
CA ASN A 65 1.18 9.69 15.27
C ASN A 65 0.16 10.43 16.16
N GLY A 66 -1.14 10.13 16.02
CA GLY A 66 -2.18 10.67 16.90
C GLY A 66 -2.02 10.21 18.35
N GLN A 67 -1.70 8.94 18.59
CA GLN A 67 -1.45 8.42 19.93
C GLN A 67 -0.21 9.05 20.56
N ARG A 68 0.89 9.21 19.82
CA ARG A 68 2.10 9.90 20.27
C ARG A 68 1.83 11.36 20.62
N ALA A 69 1.09 12.08 19.78
CA ALA A 69 0.73 13.47 20.03
C ALA A 69 -0.13 13.62 21.29
N MET A 70 -1.12 12.74 21.47
CA MET A 70 -1.97 12.75 22.66
C MET A 70 -1.18 12.46 23.93
N LEU A 71 -0.33 11.43 23.90
CA LEU A 71 0.53 11.08 25.02
C LEU A 71 1.49 12.22 25.37
N ARG A 72 2.11 12.86 24.37
CA ARG A 72 2.95 14.04 24.56
C ARG A 72 2.19 15.16 25.28
N SER A 73 0.96 15.47 24.83
CA SER A 73 0.13 16.49 25.47
C SER A 73 -0.13 16.18 26.95
N PHE A 74 -0.48 14.94 27.30
CA PHE A 74 -0.66 14.56 28.71
C PHE A 74 0.63 14.70 29.53
N LEU A 75 1.77 14.35 28.94
CA LEU A 75 3.06 14.47 29.63
C LEU A 75 3.45 15.95 29.82
N GLU A 76 3.20 16.81 28.84
CA GLU A 76 3.42 18.27 28.96
C GLU A 76 2.58 18.89 30.09
N ASP A 77 1.35 18.39 30.33
CA ASP A 77 0.52 18.81 31.47
C ASP A 77 1.08 18.34 32.83
N LEU A 78 1.82 17.22 32.86
CA LEU A 78 2.44 16.67 34.08
C LEU A 78 3.81 17.29 34.38
N GLY A 79 4.47 17.90 33.40
CA GLY A 79 5.76 18.57 33.59
C GLY A 79 6.65 18.58 32.34
N SER A 80 7.92 18.90 32.55
CA SER A 80 8.92 18.92 31.46
C SER A 80 9.28 17.50 31.05
N ILE A 81 9.12 17.19 29.77
CA ILE A 81 9.46 15.87 29.20
C ILE A 81 10.99 15.76 29.09
N PRO A 82 11.63 14.74 29.69
CA PRO A 82 13.06 14.51 29.52
C PRO A 82 13.39 14.10 28.09
N PRO A 83 14.55 14.50 27.54
CA PRO A 83 14.96 14.15 26.17
C PRO A 83 14.98 12.64 25.90
N GLU A 84 15.33 11.83 26.91
CA GLU A 84 15.36 10.37 26.81
C GLU A 84 13.95 9.79 26.57
N LEU A 85 12.95 10.37 27.23
CA LEU A 85 11.55 9.97 27.07
C LEU A 85 11.01 10.42 25.71
N GLU A 86 11.34 11.64 25.27
CA GLU A 86 10.95 12.14 23.95
C GLU A 86 11.50 11.25 22.82
N LYS A 87 12.77 10.82 22.94
CA LYS A 87 13.35 9.86 22.00
C LYS A 87 12.62 8.52 22.01
N LYS A 88 12.30 7.98 23.20
CA LYS A 88 11.56 6.72 23.35
C LYS A 88 10.16 6.79 22.72
N LEU A 89 9.46 7.90 22.88
CA LEU A 89 8.15 8.18 22.25
C LEU A 89 8.22 8.23 20.72
N PHE A 90 9.30 8.79 20.18
CA PHE A 90 9.50 8.88 18.73
C PHE A 90 9.83 7.52 18.10
N GLU A 91 10.63 6.71 18.78
CA GLU A 91 11.04 5.37 18.30
C GLU A 91 9.92 4.32 18.47
N GLU A 92 9.03 4.49 19.46
CA GLU A 92 7.99 3.51 19.77
C GLU A 92 6.94 3.39 18.66
N SER A 93 6.89 2.24 18.00
CA SER A 93 6.06 1.97 16.82
C SER A 93 4.89 1.02 17.12
N ASP A 94 4.80 0.51 18.35
CA ASP A 94 3.71 -0.37 18.78
C ASP A 94 2.54 0.43 19.38
N ALA A 95 1.40 0.40 18.69
CA ALA A 95 0.16 1.05 19.12
C ALA A 95 -0.35 0.54 20.48
N THR A 96 -0.08 -0.72 20.83
CA THR A 96 -0.51 -1.29 22.11
C THR A 96 0.34 -0.75 23.27
N VAL A 97 1.63 -0.55 23.04
CA VAL A 97 2.55 0.06 24.01
C VAL A 97 2.16 1.52 24.24
N LEU A 98 1.97 2.29 23.16
CA LEU A 98 1.53 3.68 23.23
C LEU A 98 0.18 3.82 23.95
N LYS A 99 -0.78 2.94 23.68
CA LYS A 99 -2.08 2.92 24.38
C LYS A 99 -1.94 2.61 25.86
N ASN A 100 -1.03 1.72 26.26
CA ASN A 100 -0.76 1.45 27.67
C ASN A 100 -0.07 2.65 28.33
N TRP A 101 0.90 3.28 27.68
CA TRP A 101 1.52 4.51 28.18
C TRP A 101 0.49 5.64 28.31
N LEU A 102 -0.45 5.78 27.39
CA LEU A 102 -1.54 6.75 27.49
C LEU A 102 -2.38 6.54 28.77
N LYS A 103 -2.73 5.28 29.07
CA LYS A 103 -3.45 4.94 30.32
C LYS A 103 -2.63 5.26 31.56
N ILE A 104 -1.33 4.96 31.52
CA ILE A 104 -0.41 5.25 32.62
C ILE A 104 -0.33 6.77 32.83
N ALA A 105 -0.07 7.53 31.76
CA ALA A 105 0.01 8.99 31.80
C ALA A 105 -1.28 9.61 32.38
N ALA A 106 -2.45 9.15 31.95
CA ALA A 106 -3.74 9.62 32.47
C ALA A 106 -3.97 9.33 33.98
N THR A 107 -3.23 8.39 34.57
CA THR A 107 -3.33 8.03 36.00
C THR A 107 -2.16 8.53 36.84
N SER A 108 -1.10 9.02 36.21
CA SER A 108 0.08 9.53 36.89
C SER A 108 -0.12 10.99 37.29
N LYS A 109 0.53 11.40 38.38
CA LYS A 109 0.48 12.77 38.92
C LYS A 109 1.74 13.59 38.62
N SER A 110 2.81 12.95 38.17
CA SER A 110 4.03 13.61 37.69
C SER A 110 4.72 12.79 36.59
N ILE A 111 5.68 13.44 35.92
CA ILE A 111 6.55 12.79 34.94
C ILE A 111 7.38 11.67 35.57
N GLU A 112 7.89 11.86 36.78
CA GLU A 112 8.69 10.84 37.48
C GLU A 112 7.87 9.58 37.78
N GLU A 113 6.62 9.76 38.22
CA GLU A 113 5.71 8.63 38.46
C GLU A 113 5.39 7.89 37.16
N PHE A 114 5.20 8.62 36.06
CA PHE A 114 5.02 8.02 34.75
C PHE A 114 6.24 7.19 34.33
N ILE A 115 7.46 7.76 34.43
CA ILE A 115 8.71 7.09 34.04
C ILE A 115 8.90 5.80 34.85
N GLN A 116 8.62 5.81 36.16
CA GLN A 116 8.72 4.61 37.00
C GLN A 116 7.74 3.50 36.59
N LYS A 117 6.57 3.84 36.06
CA LYS A 117 5.54 2.86 35.64
C LYS A 117 5.75 2.31 34.24
N ILE A 118 6.55 2.97 33.39
CA ILE A 118 6.88 2.52 32.03
C ILE A 118 8.28 1.86 31.92
N GLN A 119 9.02 1.82 33.03
CA GLN A 119 10.19 0.95 33.21
C GLN A 119 9.75 -0.49 33.43
#